data_AF-A0A0Q9QJ63-F1
#
_entry.id   AF-A0A0Q9QJ63-F1
#
_cell.length_a   1.000
_cell.length_b   1.000
_cell.length_c   1.000
_cell.angle_alpha   90.00
_cell.angle_beta   90.00
_cell.angle_gamma   90.00
#
_symmetry.space_group_name_H-M   'P 1'
#
loop_
_entity.id
_entity.type
_entity.pdbx_description
1 polymer ?
#
loop_
_entity_poly.entity_id
_entity_poly.type
_entity_poly.pdbx_seq_one_letter_code
_entity_poly.pdbx_strand_id
1 'polypeptide(L)'
;MKPLQSVAMGLLIVALTARFQGYDALPDFVGWVLVVLGARRLGLSDLLAGLVGAALAVSLVVWWPPVQDALGDLHPSLWWAATLPQLAACALLCHELAVRSAAAADRQASAWLRTATVLVGVSAMAPVLAFSADSSDDVLAAVYAAAAGVVLLVIVLLFSYAARPWAATGDEADAVATRTGGS
;
A
#
# COMPACT_ATOMS: atom_id res chain seq x y z
N MET A 1 -2.94 -17.83 7.75
CA MET A 1 -2.04 -16.91 7.02
C MET A 1 -1.55 -15.85 7.98
N LYS A 2 -0.24 -15.55 7.97
CA LYS A 2 0.30 -14.46 8.79
C LYS A 2 -0.33 -13.14 8.33
N PRO A 3 -0.67 -12.22 9.23
CA PRO A 3 -1.50 -11.07 8.86
C PRO A 3 -0.77 -10.16 7.85
N LEU A 4 0.55 -10.01 8.00
CA LEU A 4 1.39 -9.26 7.07
C LEU A 4 1.51 -9.92 5.68
N GLN A 5 1.42 -11.26 5.61
CA GLN A 5 1.35 -12.00 4.35
C GLN A 5 0.02 -11.77 3.63
N SER A 6 -1.09 -11.60 4.37
CA SER A 6 -2.39 -11.22 3.80
C SER A 6 -2.32 -9.83 3.16
N VAL A 7 -1.69 -8.87 3.85
CA VAL A 7 -1.49 -7.52 3.31
C VAL A 7 -0.61 -7.56 2.06
N ALA A 8 0.51 -8.29 2.10
CA ALA A 8 1.41 -8.43 0.96
C ALA A 8 0.71 -9.05 -0.27
N MET A 9 -0.10 -10.09 -0.05
CA MET A 9 -0.88 -10.73 -1.10
C MET A 9 -1.94 -9.77 -1.66
N GLY A 10 -2.62 -9.01 -0.80
CA GLY A 10 -3.58 -8.00 -1.22
C GLY A 10 -2.95 -6.94 -2.13
N LEU A 11 -1.81 -6.38 -1.71
CA LEU A 11 -1.06 -5.41 -2.52
C LEU A 11 -0.52 -6.02 -3.81
N LEU A 12 -0.14 -7.31 -3.81
CA LEU A 12 0.25 -8.02 -5.03
C LEU A 12 -0.91 -8.12 -6.01
N ILE A 13 -2.13 -8.40 -5.56
CA ILE A 13 -3.33 -8.41 -6.41
C ILE A 13 -3.57 -7.02 -6.99
N VAL A 14 -3.53 -5.97 -6.17
CA VAL A 14 -3.69 -4.57 -6.64
C VAL A 14 -2.61 -4.17 -7.64
N ALA A 15 -1.39 -4.68 -7.50
CA ALA A 15 -0.30 -4.38 -8.42
C ALA A 15 -0.41 -5.14 -9.75
N LEU A 16 -1.17 -6.23 -9.79
CA LEU A 16 -1.31 -7.09 -10.97
C LEU A 16 -2.61 -6.76 -11.71
N THR A 17 -2.48 -6.03 -12.80
CA THR A 17 -3.59 -5.71 -13.70
C THR A 17 -3.74 -6.81 -14.74
N ALA A 18 -4.92 -7.45 -14.82
CA ALA A 18 -5.21 -8.48 -15.82
C ALA A 18 -6.42 -8.08 -16.66
N ARG A 19 -6.20 -7.38 -17.77
CA ARG A 19 -7.28 -6.87 -18.61
C ARG A 19 -7.96 -7.99 -19.40
N PHE A 20 -9.27 -8.16 -19.18
CA PHE A 20 -10.11 -9.09 -19.92
C PHE A 20 -11.44 -8.42 -20.30
N GLN A 21 -11.70 -8.26 -21.60
CA GLN A 21 -12.94 -7.65 -22.12
C GLN A 21 -13.25 -6.26 -21.50
N GLY A 22 -12.23 -5.42 -21.31
CA GLY A 22 -12.37 -4.08 -20.71
C GLY A 22 -12.38 -4.05 -19.18
N TYR A 23 -12.65 -5.18 -18.53
CA TYR A 23 -12.58 -5.32 -17.08
C TYR A 23 -11.18 -5.71 -16.62
N ASP A 24 -10.86 -5.40 -15.37
CA ASP A 24 -9.77 -6.05 -14.67
C ASP A 24 -10.25 -7.38 -14.07
N ALA A 25 -9.69 -8.48 -14.55
CA ALA A 25 -9.94 -9.83 -14.08
C ALA A 25 -9.34 -10.09 -12.68
N LEU A 26 -8.42 -9.23 -12.24
CA LEU A 26 -7.91 -9.16 -10.87
C LEU A 26 -8.35 -7.82 -10.26
N PRO A 27 -9.59 -7.72 -9.75
CA PRO A 27 -10.09 -6.44 -9.31
C PRO A 27 -9.32 -5.95 -8.08
N ASP A 28 -8.84 -4.72 -8.13
CA ASP A 28 -8.13 -4.07 -7.01
C ASP A 28 -8.90 -4.16 -5.69
N PHE A 29 -10.23 -4.09 -5.74
CA PHE A 29 -11.06 -4.19 -4.53
C PHE A 29 -10.86 -5.53 -3.80
N VAL A 30 -10.57 -6.62 -4.50
CA VAL A 30 -10.27 -7.93 -3.89
C VAL A 30 -8.95 -7.86 -3.12
N GLY A 31 -7.94 -7.22 -3.70
CA GLY A 31 -6.68 -6.98 -3.04
C GLY A 31 -6.84 -6.13 -1.78
N TRP A 32 -7.63 -5.05 -1.85
CA TRP A 32 -7.92 -4.20 -0.70
C TRP A 32 -8.69 -4.91 0.42
N VAL A 33 -9.60 -5.83 0.11
CA VAL A 33 -10.26 -6.66 1.15
C VAL A 33 -9.22 -7.48 1.93
N LEU A 34 -8.22 -8.05 1.27
CA LEU A 34 -7.13 -8.77 1.95
C LEU A 34 -6.25 -7.84 2.79
N VAL A 35 -6.03 -6.60 2.34
CA VAL A 35 -5.32 -5.57 3.10
C VAL A 35 -6.09 -5.18 4.36
N VAL A 36 -7.41 -4.95 4.26
CA VAL A 36 -8.28 -4.68 5.44
C VAL A 36 -8.17 -5.81 6.47
N LEU A 37 -8.30 -7.05 6.02
CA LEU A 37 -8.24 -8.23 6.91
C LEU A 37 -6.87 -8.35 7.59
N GLY A 38 -5.79 -8.13 6.85
CA GLY A 38 -4.43 -8.17 7.39
C GLY A 38 -4.15 -7.03 8.37
N ALA A 39 -4.56 -5.80 8.03
CA ALA A 39 -4.37 -4.61 8.85
C ALA A 39 -5.14 -4.69 10.18
N ARG A 40 -6.40 -5.18 10.14
CA ARG A 40 -7.21 -5.42 11.35
C ARG A 40 -6.56 -6.44 12.27
N ARG A 41 -6.05 -7.54 11.73
CA ARG A 41 -5.36 -8.58 12.52
C ARG A 41 -4.04 -8.10 13.12
N LEU A 42 -3.37 -7.13 12.48
CA LEU A 42 -2.18 -6.48 13.02
C LEU A 42 -2.54 -5.45 14.12
N GLY A 43 -3.80 -5.05 14.28
CA GLY A 43 -4.19 -3.98 15.21
C GLY A 43 -3.56 -2.63 14.84
N LEU A 44 -3.53 -2.29 13.54
CA LEU A 44 -3.02 -1.00 13.05
C LEU A 44 -4.04 0.12 13.32
N SER A 45 -3.62 1.37 13.15
CA SER A 45 -4.44 2.54 13.52
C SER A 45 -5.77 2.65 12.75
N ASP A 46 -6.74 3.33 13.36
CA ASP A 46 -8.02 3.67 12.70
C ASP A 46 -7.81 4.56 11.46
N LEU A 47 -6.77 5.39 11.45
CA LEU A 47 -6.41 6.21 10.30
C LEU A 47 -6.03 5.33 9.11
N LEU A 48 -5.19 4.31 9.33
CA LEU A 48 -4.86 3.36 8.27
C LEU A 48 -6.10 2.60 7.80
N ALA A 49 -6.96 2.17 8.73
CA ALA A 49 -8.23 1.51 8.37
C ALA A 49 -9.11 2.43 7.50
N GLY A 50 -9.18 3.72 7.83
CA GLY A 50 -9.88 4.73 7.03
C GLY A 50 -9.30 4.89 5.62
N LEU A 51 -7.98 4.97 5.49
CA LEU A 51 -7.30 5.10 4.20
C LEU A 51 -7.46 3.86 3.33
N VAL A 52 -7.31 2.67 3.92
CA VAL A 52 -7.55 1.39 3.24
C VAL A 52 -9.02 1.28 2.81
N GLY A 53 -9.97 1.72 3.65
CA GLY A 53 -11.39 1.77 3.31
C GLY A 53 -11.69 2.75 2.18
N ALA A 54 -11.06 3.91 2.17
CA ALA A 54 -11.17 4.88 1.09
C ALA A 54 -10.58 4.33 -0.22
N ALA A 55 -9.42 3.66 -0.17
CA ALA A 55 -8.83 3.00 -1.33
C ALA A 55 -9.74 1.90 -1.88
N LEU A 56 -10.32 1.06 -1.01
CA LEU A 56 -11.31 0.06 -1.40
C LEU A 56 -12.53 0.69 -2.09
N ALA A 57 -13.07 1.77 -1.54
CA ALA A 57 -14.22 2.46 -2.10
C ALA A 57 -13.91 3.04 -3.49
N VAL A 58 -12.74 3.67 -3.66
CA VAL A 58 -12.31 4.18 -4.96
C VAL A 58 -12.12 3.03 -5.95
N SER A 59 -11.45 1.94 -5.56
CA SER A 59 -11.27 0.76 -6.42
C SER A 59 -12.60 0.14 -6.87
N LEU A 60 -13.62 0.11 -5.99
CA LEU A 60 -14.96 -0.37 -6.35
C LEU A 60 -15.64 0.52 -7.39
N VAL A 61 -15.44 1.84 -7.31
CA VAL A 61 -16.01 2.80 -8.25
C VAL A 61 -15.27 2.76 -9.59
N VAL A 62 -13.94 2.74 -9.57
CA VAL A 62 -13.09 2.78 -10.77
C VAL A 62 -13.07 1.44 -11.52
N TRP A 63 -13.45 0.33 -10.90
CA TRP A 63 -13.48 -0.98 -11.57
C TRP A 63 -14.46 -1.07 -12.76
N TRP A 64 -15.48 -0.21 -12.79
CA TRP A 64 -16.47 -0.19 -13.88
C TRP A 64 -15.91 0.47 -15.15
N PRO A 65 -15.93 -0.19 -16.33
CA PRO A 65 -15.41 0.39 -17.57
C PRO A 65 -15.96 1.78 -17.90
N PRO A 66 -17.27 2.08 -17.74
CA PRO A 66 -17.78 3.43 -18.01
C PRO A 66 -17.15 4.53 -17.13
N VAL A 67 -16.74 4.19 -15.90
CA VAL A 67 -16.05 5.12 -15.01
C VAL A 67 -14.61 5.33 -15.45
N GLN A 68 -13.95 4.28 -15.95
CA GLN A 68 -12.59 4.36 -16.48
C GLN A 68 -12.55 5.19 -17.76
N ASP A 69 -13.51 4.97 -18.66
CA ASP A 69 -13.66 5.76 -19.89
C ASP A 69 -13.90 7.23 -19.55
N ALA A 70 -14.85 7.50 -18.64
CA ALA A 70 -15.11 8.86 -18.18
C ALA A 70 -13.89 9.52 -17.53
N LEU A 71 -13.11 8.80 -16.71
CA LEU A 71 -11.87 9.32 -16.12
C LEU A 71 -10.77 9.54 -17.17
N GLY A 72 -10.70 8.68 -18.19
CA GLY A 72 -9.75 8.79 -19.30
C GLY A 72 -10.04 9.95 -20.24
N ASP A 73 -11.31 10.26 -20.46
CA ASP A 73 -11.77 11.41 -21.25
C ASP A 73 -11.63 12.75 -20.50
N LEU A 74 -11.51 12.68 -19.17
CA LEU A 74 -11.26 13.84 -18.31
C LEU A 74 -9.76 14.12 -18.14
N HIS A 75 -9.44 15.05 -17.24
CA HIS A 75 -8.06 15.48 -17.00
C HIS A 75 -7.22 14.40 -16.28
N PRO A 76 -5.95 14.15 -16.68
CA PRO A 76 -5.07 13.15 -16.05
C PRO A 76 -4.88 13.29 -14.53
N SER A 77 -5.08 14.50 -14.00
CA SER A 77 -5.02 14.78 -12.56
C SER A 77 -6.10 14.05 -11.75
N LEU A 78 -7.25 13.69 -12.36
CA LEU A 78 -8.30 12.92 -11.67
C LEU A 78 -7.87 11.46 -11.47
N TRP A 79 -7.24 10.85 -12.48
CA TRP A 79 -6.65 9.52 -12.37
C TRP A 79 -5.60 9.48 -11.26
N TRP A 80 -4.72 10.48 -11.20
CA TRP A 80 -3.77 10.62 -10.10
C TRP A 80 -4.47 10.77 -8.74
N ALA A 81 -5.47 11.65 -8.63
CA ALA A 81 -6.19 11.89 -7.37
C ALA A 81 -6.89 10.63 -6.85
N ALA A 82 -7.41 9.78 -7.74
CA ALA A 82 -8.02 8.50 -7.38
C ALA A 82 -7.02 7.54 -6.70
N THR A 83 -5.72 7.65 -6.98
CA THR A 83 -4.68 6.80 -6.36
C THR A 83 -4.19 7.30 -5.00
N LEU A 84 -4.54 8.52 -4.59
CA LEU A 84 -4.05 9.12 -3.34
C LEU A 84 -4.39 8.31 -2.08
N PRO A 85 -5.63 7.79 -1.90
CA PRO A 85 -5.94 6.96 -0.74
C PRO A 85 -5.05 5.72 -0.64
N GLN A 86 -4.77 5.09 -1.79
CA GLN A 86 -3.89 3.92 -1.89
C GLN A 86 -2.45 4.26 -1.50
N LEU A 87 -1.90 5.36 -2.03
CA LEU A 87 -0.53 5.78 -1.73
C LEU A 87 -0.38 6.19 -0.26
N ALA A 88 -1.36 6.91 0.29
CA ALA A 88 -1.40 7.27 1.69
C ALA A 88 -1.49 6.03 2.60
N ALA A 89 -2.33 5.05 2.26
CA ALA A 89 -2.42 3.80 2.99
C ALA A 89 -1.07 3.04 2.98
N CYS A 90 -0.41 2.93 1.83
CA CYS A 90 0.90 2.29 1.72
C CYS A 90 1.97 3.01 2.54
N ALA A 91 2.04 4.34 2.46
CA ALA A 91 3.00 5.13 3.23
C ALA A 91 2.78 4.97 4.74
N LEU A 92 1.52 5.07 5.20
CA LEU A 92 1.20 4.92 6.62
C LEU A 92 1.44 3.50 7.12
N LEU A 93 1.11 2.48 6.32
CA LEU A 93 1.43 1.08 6.64
C LEU A 93 2.94 0.89 6.84
N CYS A 94 3.77 1.36 5.91
CA CYS A 94 5.22 1.27 6.04
C CYS A 94 5.72 2.03 7.28
N HIS A 95 5.16 3.20 7.56
CA HIS A 95 5.51 4.01 8.72
C HIS A 95 5.20 3.28 10.04
N GLU A 96 3.98 2.77 10.21
CA GLU A 96 3.58 2.05 11.43
C GLU A 96 4.43 0.79 11.65
N LEU A 97 4.71 0.03 10.59
CA LEU A 97 5.61 -1.13 10.67
C LEU A 97 7.05 -0.72 11.00
N ALA A 98 7.52 0.42 10.52
CA ALA A 98 8.84 0.94 10.86
C ALA A 98 8.95 1.31 12.35
N VAL A 99 7.88 1.86 12.93
CA VAL A 99 7.80 2.16 14.37
C VAL A 99 7.78 0.88 15.19
N ARG A 100 6.97 -0.12 14.80
CA ARG A 100 6.89 -1.42 15.48
C ARG A 100 8.22 -2.18 15.45
N SER A 101 8.86 -2.26 14.28
CA SER A 101 10.18 -2.90 14.15
C SER A 101 11.26 -2.19 14.95
N ALA A 102 11.22 -0.85 15.03
CA ALA A 102 12.13 -0.09 15.90
C ALA A 102 11.92 -0.40 17.38
N ALA A 103 10.67 -0.48 17.84
CA ALA A 103 10.34 -0.85 19.22
C ALA A 103 10.82 -2.27 19.57
N ALA A 104 10.85 -3.17 18.59
CA ALA A 104 11.40 -4.52 18.70
C ALA A 104 12.93 -4.60 18.47
N ALA A 105 13.64 -3.46 18.41
CA ALA A 105 15.07 -3.35 18.15
C ALA A 105 15.55 -3.92 16.78
N ASP A 106 14.66 -4.14 15.82
CA ASP A 106 14.98 -4.58 14.46
C ASP A 106 15.31 -3.37 13.57
N ARG A 107 16.55 -2.86 13.73
CA ARG A 107 17.02 -1.65 13.05
C ARG A 107 17.02 -1.77 11.53
N GLN A 108 17.33 -2.96 11.01
CA GLN A 108 17.38 -3.19 9.57
C GLN A 108 15.98 -3.09 8.95
N ALA A 109 14.99 -3.76 9.53
CA ALA A 109 13.62 -3.67 9.05
C ALA A 109 13.08 -2.24 9.17
N SER A 110 13.36 -1.56 10.29
CA SER A 110 12.93 -0.17 10.49
C SER A 110 13.51 0.77 9.45
N ALA A 111 14.80 0.64 9.11
CA ALA A 111 15.44 1.45 8.09
C ALA A 111 14.80 1.25 6.71
N TRP A 112 14.63 -0.01 6.28
CA TRP A 112 14.01 -0.32 4.98
C TRP A 112 12.56 0.17 4.88
N LEU A 113 11.78 0.04 5.95
CA LEU A 113 10.38 0.50 5.98
C LEU A 113 10.28 2.04 6.00
N ARG A 114 11.20 2.74 6.66
CA ARG A 114 11.31 4.22 6.56
C ARG A 114 11.68 4.66 5.15
N THR A 115 12.65 4.00 4.54
CA THR A 115 13.01 4.26 3.14
C THR A 115 11.82 4.03 2.23
N ALA A 116 11.09 2.93 2.39
CA ALA A 116 9.88 2.65 1.62
C ALA A 116 8.80 3.73 1.83
N THR A 117 8.60 4.21 3.06
CA THR A 117 7.67 5.32 3.36
C THR A 117 8.03 6.57 2.57
N VAL A 118 9.31 6.95 2.56
CA VAL A 118 9.80 8.12 1.81
C VAL A 118 9.64 7.90 0.31
N LEU A 119 10.00 6.73 -0.21
CA LEU A 119 9.88 6.40 -1.62
C LEU A 119 8.42 6.46 -2.09
N VAL A 120 7.47 5.93 -1.31
CA VAL A 120 6.04 6.02 -1.63
C VAL A 120 5.59 7.49 -1.65
N GLY A 121 6.04 8.30 -0.68
CA GLY A 121 5.75 9.74 -0.68
C GLY A 121 6.29 10.47 -1.90
N VAL A 122 7.54 10.17 -2.30
CA VAL A 122 8.15 10.72 -3.51
C VAL A 122 7.38 10.27 -4.76
N SER A 123 7.03 8.99 -4.86
CA SER A 123 6.21 8.47 -5.97
C SER A 123 4.83 9.12 -6.04
N ALA A 124 4.24 9.50 -4.92
CA ALA A 124 2.96 10.22 -4.90
C ALA A 124 3.06 11.64 -5.45
N MET A 125 4.19 12.31 -5.21
CA MET A 125 4.42 13.69 -5.69
C MET A 125 4.99 13.75 -7.11
N ALA A 126 5.67 12.70 -7.57
CA ALA A 126 6.38 12.71 -8.84
C ALA A 126 5.48 13.03 -10.06
N PRO A 127 4.26 12.48 -10.20
CA PRO A 127 3.37 12.84 -11.30
C PRO A 127 2.98 14.32 -11.29
N VAL A 128 2.75 14.92 -10.11
CA VAL A 128 2.41 16.35 -9.99
C VAL A 128 3.55 17.21 -10.53
N LEU A 129 4.79 16.86 -10.19
CA LEU A 129 5.97 17.55 -10.68
C LEU A 129 6.13 17.38 -12.19
N ALA A 130 5.95 16.15 -12.70
CA ALA A 130 6.03 15.86 -14.12
C ALA A 130 5.00 16.64 -14.94
N PHE A 131 3.75 16.70 -14.48
CA PHE A 131 2.68 17.49 -15.11
C PHE A 131 2.98 18.99 -15.04
N SER A 132 3.54 19.49 -13.93
CA SER A 132 3.86 20.92 -13.79
C SER A 132 5.02 21.39 -14.67
N ALA A 133 5.91 20.47 -15.05
CA ALA A 133 7.10 20.76 -15.85
C ALA A 133 6.89 20.53 -17.36
N ASP A 134 5.67 20.23 -17.80
CA ASP A 134 5.34 19.86 -19.19
C ASP A 134 6.29 18.76 -19.72
N SER A 135 6.48 17.73 -18.87
CA SER A 135 7.46 16.67 -19.13
C SER A 135 7.03 15.80 -20.31
N SER A 136 8.00 15.25 -21.05
CA SER A 136 7.72 14.32 -22.14
C SER A 136 7.07 13.02 -21.67
N ASP A 137 6.36 12.34 -22.58
CA ASP A 137 5.73 11.04 -22.31
C ASP A 137 6.71 10.00 -21.77
N ASP A 138 7.96 10.00 -22.25
CA ASP A 138 9.02 9.10 -21.77
C ASP A 138 9.34 9.32 -20.29
N VAL A 139 9.38 10.58 -19.85
CA VAL A 139 9.63 10.93 -18.43
C VAL A 139 8.44 10.49 -17.59
N LEU A 140 7.22 10.70 -18.06
CA LEU A 140 6.01 10.30 -17.36
C LEU A 140 5.95 8.76 -17.23
N ALA A 141 6.28 8.03 -18.28
CA ALA A 141 6.38 6.56 -18.26
C ALA A 141 7.46 6.09 -17.26
N ALA A 142 8.61 6.75 -17.21
CA ALA A 142 9.66 6.44 -16.24
C ALA A 142 9.22 6.70 -14.79
N VAL A 143 8.47 7.78 -14.54
CA VAL A 143 7.87 8.07 -13.23
C VAL A 143 6.91 6.98 -12.79
N TYR A 144 6.01 6.54 -13.67
CA TYR A 144 5.09 5.44 -13.36
C TYR A 144 5.81 4.11 -13.16
N ALA A 145 6.83 3.80 -13.97
CA ALA A 145 7.65 2.60 -13.80
C ALA A 145 8.40 2.60 -12.45
N ALA A 146 8.96 3.74 -12.06
CA ALA A 146 9.60 3.90 -10.75
C ALA A 146 8.60 3.69 -9.60
N ALA A 147 7.39 4.26 -9.71
CA ALA A 147 6.33 4.06 -8.72
C ALA A 147 5.92 2.58 -8.60
N ALA A 148 5.78 1.87 -9.72
CA ALA A 148 5.51 0.43 -9.73
C ALA A 148 6.64 -0.37 -9.04
N GLY A 149 7.90 0.01 -9.28
CA GLY A 149 9.06 -0.56 -8.60
C GLY A 149 9.03 -0.36 -7.08
N VAL A 150 8.59 0.81 -6.61
CA VAL A 150 8.40 1.09 -5.18
C VAL A 150 7.31 0.21 -4.57
N VAL A 151 6.18 0.04 -5.25
CA VAL A 151 5.12 -0.87 -4.80
C VAL A 151 5.64 -2.31 -4.70
N LEU A 152 6.40 -2.76 -5.70
CA LEU A 152 7.02 -4.09 -5.68
C LEU A 152 8.00 -4.25 -4.51
N LEU A 153 8.82 -3.23 -4.24
CA LEU A 153 9.70 -3.20 -3.07
C LEU A 153 8.89 -3.36 -1.78
N VAL A 154 7.79 -2.61 -1.61
CA VAL A 154 6.91 -2.74 -0.44
C VAL A 154 6.40 -4.18 -0.31
N ILE A 155 5.88 -4.77 -1.38
CA ILE A 155 5.39 -6.16 -1.38
C ILE A 155 6.49 -7.14 -0.93
N VAL A 156 7.71 -7.01 -1.49
CA VAL A 156 8.85 -7.85 -1.13
C VAL A 156 9.22 -7.70 0.34
N LEU A 157 9.27 -6.46 0.86
CA LEU A 157 9.56 -6.21 2.27
C LEU A 157 8.51 -6.84 3.17
N LEU A 158 7.22 -6.73 2.81
CA LEU A 158 6.14 -7.34 3.58
C LEU A 158 6.26 -8.86 3.61
N PHE A 159 6.45 -9.53 2.47
CA PHE A 159 6.69 -10.98 2.46
C PHE A 159 7.93 -11.37 3.27
N SER A 160 9.03 -10.63 3.13
CA SER A 160 10.29 -10.90 3.84
C SER A 160 10.16 -10.76 5.35
N TYR A 161 9.31 -9.83 5.81
CA TYR A 161 9.12 -9.55 7.23
C TYR A 161 7.92 -10.26 7.84
N ALA A 162 7.12 -10.99 7.05
CA ALA A 162 5.92 -11.66 7.54
C ALA A 162 6.18 -12.68 8.65
N ALA A 163 7.40 -13.21 8.76
CA ALA A 163 7.78 -14.15 9.82
C ALA A 163 8.36 -13.50 11.07
N ARG A 164 8.53 -12.18 11.10
CA ARG A 164 9.13 -11.48 12.25
C ARG A 164 8.16 -11.47 13.44
N PRO A 165 8.66 -11.55 14.68
CA PRO A 165 7.81 -11.60 15.88
C PRO A 165 6.98 -10.32 16.08
N TRP A 166 7.51 -9.16 15.68
CA TRP A 166 6.79 -7.88 15.71
C TRP A 166 5.69 -7.75 14.63
N ALA A 167 5.61 -8.71 13.72
CA ALA A 167 4.58 -8.82 12.68
C ALA A 167 3.47 -9.85 13.02
N ALA A 168 3.46 -10.34 14.27
CA ALA A 168 2.41 -11.20 14.80
C ALA A 168 1.07 -10.45 14.97
N THR A 169 0.02 -11.17 15.33
CA THR A 169 -1.30 -10.55 15.56
C THR A 169 -1.26 -9.59 16.76
N GLY A 170 -2.16 -8.60 16.79
CA GLY A 170 -2.25 -7.65 17.91
C GLY A 170 -2.37 -8.35 19.26
N ASP A 171 -3.24 -9.36 19.34
CA ASP A 171 -3.48 -10.14 20.56
C ASP A 171 -2.22 -10.90 21.05
N GLU A 172 -1.40 -11.43 20.11
CA GLU A 172 -0.16 -12.12 20.45
C GLU A 172 0.93 -11.15 20.92
N ALA A 173 0.98 -9.94 20.35
CA ALA A 173 1.93 -8.90 20.75
C ALA A 173 1.64 -8.39 22.17
N ASP A 174 0.36 -8.17 22.49
CA ASP A 174 -0.08 -7.74 23.82
C ASP A 174 0.18 -8.83 24.87
N ALA A 175 -0.08 -10.09 24.54
CA ALA A 175 0.17 -11.23 25.43
C ALA A 175 1.67 -11.45 25.75
N VAL A 176 2.58 -11.11 24.82
CA VAL A 176 4.03 -11.14 25.06
C VAL A 176 4.44 -9.97 25.96
N ALA A 177 3.94 -8.77 25.70
CA ALA A 177 4.23 -7.58 26.50
C ALA A 177 3.81 -7.75 27.98
N THR A 178 2.64 -8.35 28.24
CA THR A 178 2.20 -8.67 29.61
C THR A 178 3.07 -9.72 30.31
N ARG A 179 3.73 -10.62 29.57
CA ARG A 179 4.61 -11.64 30.15
C ARG A 179 6.00 -11.12 30.50
N THR A 180 6.49 -10.11 29.77
CA THR A 180 7.83 -9.54 30.00
C THR A 180 7.83 -8.33 30.93
N GLY A 181 6.69 -7.68 31.17
CA GLY A 181 6.56 -6.55 32.12
C GLY A 181 6.30 -6.94 33.58
N GLY A 182 6.25 -8.24 33.90
CA GLY A 182 5.91 -8.75 35.23
C GLY A 182 7.08 -9.28 36.07
N SER A 183 8.33 -9.00 35.69
CA SER A 183 9.54 -9.48 36.39
C SER A 183 10.35 -8.34 36.98
#